data_AF-A0A3C0FM06-F1
#
_entry.id   AF-A0A3C0FM06-F1
#
_cell.length_a   1.000
_cell.length_b   1.000
_cell.length_c   1.000
_cell.angle_alpha   90.00
_cell.angle_beta   90.00
_cell.angle_gamma   90.00
#
_symmetry.space_group_name_H-M   'P 1'
#
loop_
_entity.id
_entity.type
_entity.pdbx_description
1 polymer ?
#
loop_
_entity_poly.entity_id
_entity_poly.type
_entity_poly.pdbx_seq_one_letter_code
_entity_poly.pdbx_strand_id
1 'polypeptide(L)'
;MKIISGDITTLDVDAIVNAANEALLPGGGVCGAIHRAAGPELAHACRPLAPCPTGHARITPGFGLKAKHVIHTVGPVWHGGNQGEADLLASCYRNSILLALENKLASVAFPAISTGIFGYPEDQAAK
;
A
#
# COMPACT_ATOMS: atom_id res chain seq x y z
N MET A 1 3.01 -11.73 -14.07
CA MET A 1 2.15 -11.54 -12.88
C MET A 1 2.02 -12.88 -12.15
N LYS A 2 2.02 -12.88 -10.81
CA LYS A 2 1.79 -14.06 -9.97
C LYS A 2 0.72 -13.73 -8.94
N ILE A 3 -0.09 -14.72 -8.56
CA ILE A 3 -1.04 -14.61 -7.45
C ILE A 3 -0.49 -15.47 -6.31
N ILE A 4 -0.36 -14.89 -5.12
CA ILE A 4 0.20 -15.54 -3.94
C ILE A 4 -0.79 -15.31 -2.79
N SER A 5 -1.23 -16.39 -2.16
CA SER A 5 -1.94 -16.31 -0.88
C SER A 5 -0.91 -16.43 0.24
N GLY A 6 -0.78 -15.40 1.07
CA GLY A 6 0.20 -15.38 2.16
C GLY A 6 0.39 -14.01 2.80
N ASP A 7 1.33 -13.93 3.74
CA ASP A 7 1.71 -12.69 4.41
C ASP A 7 2.71 -11.89 3.55
N ILE A 8 2.27 -10.71 3.09
CA ILE A 8 3.07 -9.81 2.24
C ILE A 8 4.39 -9.38 2.90
N THR A 9 4.47 -9.34 4.24
CA THR A 9 5.68 -8.93 4.96
C THR A 9 6.83 -9.92 4.84
N THR A 10 6.55 -11.14 4.40
CA THR A 10 7.51 -12.24 4.27
C THR A 10 8.15 -12.34 2.89
N LEU A 11 7.65 -11.57 1.91
CA LEU A 11 8.07 -11.63 0.52
C LEU A 11 9.43 -10.95 0.31
N ASP A 12 10.31 -11.63 -0.43
CA ASP A 12 11.61 -11.11 -0.87
C ASP A 12 11.47 -10.51 -2.27
N VAL A 13 11.15 -9.22 -2.30
CA VAL A 13 10.89 -8.41 -3.51
C VAL A 13 11.46 -7.01 -3.31
N ASP A 14 11.57 -6.20 -4.37
CA ASP A 14 12.14 -4.86 -4.23
C ASP A 14 11.22 -3.89 -3.47
N ALA A 15 9.90 -4.01 -3.64
CA ALA A 15 8.92 -3.28 -2.84
C ALA A 15 7.68 -4.12 -2.50
N ILE A 16 7.11 -3.85 -1.33
CA ILE A 16 5.74 -4.22 -1.00
C ILE A 16 4.89 -2.96 -0.89
N VAL A 17 3.60 -3.07 -1.22
CA VAL A 17 2.64 -1.96 -1.07
C VAL A 17 1.91 -2.07 0.25
N ASN A 18 1.79 -0.95 0.96
CA ASN A 18 1.01 -0.80 2.17
C ASN A 18 -0.30 -0.07 1.86
N ALA A 19 -1.44 -0.68 2.20
CA ALA A 19 -2.74 0.00 2.24
C ALA A 19 -2.82 0.86 3.52
N ALA A 20 -2.45 2.12 3.38
CA ALA A 20 -2.27 3.07 4.47
C ALA A 20 -3.51 3.99 4.67
N ASN A 21 -3.44 4.83 5.70
CA ASN A 21 -4.35 5.96 5.92
C ASN A 21 -3.66 7.28 5.55
N GLU A 22 -4.42 8.37 5.42
CA GLU A 22 -3.89 9.68 4.96
C GLU A 22 -2.81 10.26 5.87
N ALA A 23 -2.81 9.91 7.16
CA ALA A 23 -1.80 10.35 8.11
C ALA A 23 -0.48 9.55 8.02
N LEU A 24 -0.44 8.46 7.23
CA LEU A 24 0.67 7.50 7.15
C LEU A 24 1.10 6.96 8.52
N LEU A 25 0.16 6.92 9.47
CA LEU A 25 0.41 6.41 10.82
C LEU A 25 0.18 4.89 10.87
N PRO A 26 0.87 4.18 11.78
CA PRO A 26 0.61 2.77 12.02
C PRO A 26 -0.89 2.54 12.31
N GLY A 27 -1.47 1.54 11.66
CA GLY A 27 -2.87 1.16 11.82
C GLY A 27 -3.05 -0.34 12.09
N GLY A 28 -4.26 -0.85 11.81
CA GLY A 28 -4.58 -2.28 11.84
C GLY A 28 -4.30 -2.98 10.52
N GLY A 29 -4.79 -4.22 10.39
CA GLY A 29 -4.74 -5.00 9.14
C GLY A 29 -3.32 -5.16 8.58
N VAL A 30 -3.21 -5.08 7.25
CA VAL A 30 -1.91 -5.17 6.55
C VAL A 30 -0.95 -4.04 6.94
N CYS A 31 -1.44 -2.82 7.18
CA CYS A 31 -0.63 -1.70 7.62
C CYS A 31 0.04 -1.99 8.97
N GLY A 32 -0.73 -2.50 9.93
CA GLY A 32 -0.20 -2.90 11.23
C GLY A 32 0.82 -4.05 11.13
N ALA A 33 0.57 -5.03 10.27
CA ALA A 33 1.52 -6.12 10.02
C ALA A 33 2.84 -5.60 9.45
N ILE A 34 2.78 -4.73 8.45
CA ILE A 34 3.95 -4.08 7.83
C ILE A 34 4.74 -3.27 8.86
N HIS A 35 4.08 -2.43 9.67
CA HIS A 35 4.76 -1.64 10.70
C HIS A 35 5.41 -2.51 11.79
N ARG A 36 4.75 -3.60 12.22
CA ARG A 36 5.34 -4.53 13.20
C ARG A 36 6.58 -5.24 12.65
N ALA A 37 6.54 -5.67 11.38
CA ALA A 37 7.64 -6.38 10.75
C ALA A 37 8.81 -5.45 10.36
N ALA A 38 8.52 -4.22 9.90
CA ALA A 38 9.54 -3.26 9.53
C ALA A 38 10.25 -2.62 10.73
N GLY A 39 9.56 -2.48 11.87
CA GLY A 39 10.08 -1.80 13.06
C GLY A 39 9.65 -0.32 13.17
N PRO A 40 9.92 0.32 14.33
CA PRO A 40 9.51 1.69 14.63
C PRO A 40 10.09 2.74 13.66
N GLU A 41 11.21 2.45 13.00
CA GLU A 41 11.87 3.30 12.01
C GLU A 41 10.96 3.62 10.82
N LEU A 42 10.09 2.68 10.42
CA LEU A 42 9.13 2.91 9.35
C LEU A 42 8.18 4.07 9.70
N ALA A 43 7.68 4.12 10.93
CA ALA A 43 6.80 5.21 11.36
C ALA A 43 7.53 6.56 11.37
N HIS A 44 8.83 6.58 11.72
CA HIS A 44 9.64 7.80 11.66
C HIS A 44 9.83 8.29 10.23
N ALA A 45 10.06 7.37 9.28
CA ALA A 45 10.20 7.70 7.86
C ALA A 45 8.88 8.16 7.22
N CYS A 46 7.73 7.67 7.69
CA CYS A 46 6.41 8.12 7.22
C CYS A 46 6.06 9.55 7.64
N ARG A 47 6.47 10.01 8.83
CA ARG A 47 6.10 11.33 9.39
C ARG A 47 6.33 12.51 8.43
N PRO A 48 7.52 12.69 7.81
CA PRO A 48 7.75 13.81 6.90
C PRO A 48 7.03 13.69 5.55
N LEU A 49 6.48 12.52 5.22
CA LEU A 49 5.80 12.24 3.95
C LEU A 49 4.28 12.45 4.02
N ALA A 50 3.76 12.61 5.23
CA ALA A 50 2.35 12.86 5.49
C ALA A 50 1.98 14.34 5.25
N PRO A 51 0.75 14.64 4.79
CA PRO A 51 -0.30 13.68 4.45
C PRO A 51 -0.11 13.03 3.07
N CYS A 52 -0.74 11.86 2.89
CA CYS A 52 -0.89 11.20 1.59
C CYS A 52 -2.38 11.18 1.21
N PRO A 53 -2.81 11.95 0.20
CA PRO A 53 -4.22 11.95 -0.21
C PRO A 53 -4.66 10.58 -0.77
N THR A 54 -5.95 10.29 -0.65
CA THR A 54 -6.56 9.12 -1.31
C THR A 54 -6.20 9.06 -2.80
N GLY A 55 -5.82 7.88 -3.29
CA GLY A 55 -5.35 7.66 -4.66
C GLY A 55 -3.86 7.92 -4.89
N HIS A 56 -3.15 8.56 -3.96
CA HIS A 56 -1.72 8.84 -4.06
C HIS A 56 -0.86 7.79 -3.35
N ALA A 57 0.45 7.86 -3.59
CA ALA A 57 1.44 7.01 -2.95
C ALA A 57 2.70 7.78 -2.47
N ARG A 58 3.42 7.18 -1.52
CA ARG A 58 4.73 7.61 -0.99
C ARG A 58 5.63 6.40 -0.85
N ILE A 59 6.96 6.57 -0.86
CA ILE A 59 7.91 5.47 -0.73
C ILE A 59 8.84 5.69 0.46
N THR A 60 9.17 4.62 1.18
CA THR A 60 10.14 4.57 2.27
C THR A 60 11.04 3.34 2.13
N PRO A 61 12.19 3.28 2.84
CA PRO A 61 12.94 2.03 3.00
C PRO A 61 12.12 0.95 3.73
N GLY A 62 12.47 -0.32 3.50
CA GLY A 62 11.79 -1.48 4.09
C GLY A 62 12.18 -1.81 5.54
N PHE A 63 13.31 -1.27 6.02
CA PHE A 63 13.83 -1.49 7.37
C PHE A 63 13.95 -3.00 7.70
N GLY A 64 13.22 -3.50 8.71
CA GLY A 64 13.23 -4.90 9.13
C GLY A 64 12.59 -5.89 8.15
N LEU A 65 11.99 -5.43 7.05
CA LEU A 65 11.40 -6.28 6.03
C LEU A 65 12.49 -6.89 5.12
N LYS A 66 12.18 -8.05 4.51
CA LYS A 66 12.97 -8.56 3.38
C LYS A 66 12.85 -7.65 2.16
N ALA A 67 11.68 -7.03 1.99
CA ALA A 67 11.47 -6.07 0.93
C ALA A 67 12.32 -4.81 1.14
N LYS A 68 12.96 -4.33 0.07
CA LYS A 68 13.89 -3.18 0.17
C LYS A 68 13.16 -1.87 0.43
N HIS A 69 11.92 -1.74 -0.04
CA HIS A 69 11.09 -0.55 0.09
C HIS A 69 9.65 -0.89 0.50
N VAL A 70 8.97 0.09 1.10
CA VAL A 70 7.52 0.08 1.27
C VAL A 70 6.93 1.25 0.48
N ILE A 71 5.96 0.95 -0.39
CA ILE A 71 5.17 1.97 -1.08
C ILE A 71 3.83 2.10 -0.36
N HIS A 72 3.60 3.24 0.28
CA HIS A 72 2.39 3.52 1.05
C HIS A 72 1.37 4.22 0.15
N THR A 73 0.21 3.61 -0.07
CA THR A 73 -0.88 4.21 -0.84
C THR A 73 -2.17 4.21 -0.04
N VAL A 74 -3.00 5.22 -0.25
CA VAL A 74 -4.26 5.39 0.49
C VAL A 74 -5.43 5.06 -0.44
N GLY A 75 -6.03 3.89 -0.21
CA GLY A 75 -7.21 3.46 -0.95
C GLY A 75 -8.47 4.24 -0.57
N PRO A 76 -9.48 4.33 -1.45
CA PRO A 76 -10.75 4.94 -1.13
C PRO A 76 -11.55 4.08 -0.15
N VAL A 77 -12.37 4.74 0.68
CA VAL A 77 -13.46 4.11 1.43
C VAL A 77 -14.64 3.93 0.48
N TRP A 78 -15.25 2.75 0.49
CA TRP A 78 -16.39 2.44 -0.35
C TRP A 78 -17.67 3.12 0.16
N HIS A 79 -18.28 3.96 -0.68
CA HIS A 79 -19.54 4.64 -0.38
C HIS A 79 -20.63 4.30 -1.42
N GLY A 80 -20.53 3.14 -2.06
CA GLY A 80 -21.50 2.67 -3.06
C GLY A 80 -21.07 2.87 -4.51
N GLY A 81 -19.84 3.32 -4.77
CA GLY A 81 -19.23 3.33 -6.10
C GLY A 81 -19.57 4.52 -6.98
N ASN A 82 -20.26 5.52 -6.43
CA ASN A 82 -20.76 6.69 -7.16
C ASN A 82 -19.98 7.98 -6.84
N GLN A 83 -18.84 7.88 -6.14
CA GLN A 83 -17.99 9.01 -5.72
C GLN A 83 -16.59 8.95 -6.36
N GLY A 84 -16.42 8.18 -7.42
CA GLY A 84 -15.14 8.02 -8.11
C GLY A 84 -14.20 7.03 -7.44
N GLU A 85 -14.70 6.15 -6.56
CA GLU A 85 -13.88 5.17 -5.83
C GLU A 85 -13.12 4.23 -6.79
N ALA A 86 -13.71 3.89 -7.94
CA ALA A 86 -13.02 3.10 -8.97
C ALA A 86 -11.76 3.81 -9.49
N ASP A 87 -11.85 5.10 -9.84
CA ASP A 87 -10.72 5.87 -10.35
C ASP A 87 -9.67 6.11 -9.28
N LEU A 88 -10.09 6.33 -8.03
CA LEU A 88 -9.18 6.48 -6.88
C LEU A 88 -8.44 5.17 -6.58
N LEU A 89 -9.13 4.02 -6.60
CA LEU A 89 -8.50 2.72 -6.42
C LEU A 89 -7.52 2.43 -7.56
N ALA A 90 -7.91 2.67 -8.81
CA ALA A 90 -7.02 2.54 -9.96
C ALA A 90 -5.78 3.45 -9.85
N SER A 91 -5.95 4.67 -9.32
CA SER A 91 -4.86 5.61 -9.07
C SER A 91 -3.87 5.08 -8.03
N CYS A 92 -4.34 4.37 -6.99
CA CYS A 92 -3.45 3.75 -6.00
C CYS A 92 -2.46 2.78 -6.66
N TYR A 93 -2.97 1.89 -7.52
CA TYR A 93 -2.13 0.94 -8.26
C TYR A 93 -1.19 1.66 -9.23
N ARG A 94 -1.71 2.58 -10.04
CA ARG A 94 -0.91 3.33 -11.02
C ARG A 94 0.22 4.11 -10.36
N ASN A 95 -0.08 4.90 -9.33
CA ASN A 95 0.91 5.72 -8.63
C ASN A 95 1.94 4.87 -7.90
N SER A 96 1.55 3.70 -7.36
CA SER A 96 2.50 2.77 -6.76
C SER A 96 3.45 2.15 -7.79
N ILE A 97 2.94 1.77 -8.96
CA ILE A 97 3.75 1.24 -10.07
C ILE A 97 4.71 2.33 -10.58
N LEU A 98 4.24 3.57 -10.75
CA LEU A 98 5.06 4.69 -11.18
C LEU A 98 6.23 4.93 -10.20
N LEU A 99 5.97 4.96 -8.89
CA LEU A 99 7.04 5.08 -7.89
C LEU A 99 8.05 3.92 -7.97
N ALA A 100 7.58 2.70 -8.19
CA ALA A 100 8.47 1.55 -8.37
C ALA A 100 9.37 1.73 -9.61
N LEU A 101 8.82 2.22 -10.72
CA LEU A 101 9.58 2.50 -11.94
C LEU A 101 10.59 3.64 -11.76
N GLU A 102 10.18 4.75 -11.13
CA GLU A 102 11.05 5.90 -10.83
C GLU A 102 12.24 5.51 -9.96
N ASN A 103 12.03 4.56 -9.03
CA ASN A 103 13.07 4.02 -8.15
C ASN A 103 13.79 2.79 -8.74
N LYS A 104 13.53 2.45 -10.01
CA LYS A 104 14.18 1.34 -10.75
C LYS A 104 14.04 -0.02 -10.06
N LEU A 105 12.88 -0.28 -9.46
CA LEU A 105 12.56 -1.53 -8.79
C LEU A 105 12.09 -2.57 -9.82
N ALA A 106 12.58 -3.81 -9.71
CA ALA A 106 12.25 -4.88 -10.66
C ALA A 106 11.04 -5.72 -10.23
N SER A 107 10.64 -5.63 -8.95
CA SER A 107 9.52 -6.41 -8.40
C SER A 107 8.73 -5.62 -7.35
N VAL A 108 7.40 -5.70 -7.44
CA VAL A 108 6.46 -5.09 -6.49
C VAL A 108 5.34 -6.06 -6.16
N ALA A 109 4.97 -6.16 -4.88
CA ALA A 109 3.83 -6.95 -4.42
C ALA A 109 2.73 -6.06 -3.86
N PHE A 110 1.48 -6.34 -4.23
CA PHE A 110 0.29 -5.60 -3.81
C PHE A 110 -0.58 -6.43 -2.86
N PRO A 111 -1.11 -5.84 -1.78
CA PRO A 111 -2.23 -6.42 -1.05
C PRO A 111 -3.53 -6.13 -1.82
N ALA A 112 -4.65 -6.71 -1.37
CA ALA A 112 -5.98 -6.31 -1.83
C ALA A 112 -6.35 -4.94 -1.22
N ILE A 113 -6.00 -3.85 -1.92
CA ILE A 113 -6.20 -2.48 -1.44
C ILE A 113 -7.72 -2.21 -1.29
N SER A 114 -8.09 -1.55 -0.20
CA SER A 114 -9.47 -1.17 0.17
C SER A 114 -10.47 -2.30 0.45
N THR A 115 -10.15 -3.57 0.25
CA THR A 115 -11.11 -4.68 0.46
C THR A 115 -11.26 -5.11 1.93
N GLY A 116 -10.46 -4.54 2.83
CA GLY A 116 -10.59 -4.74 4.27
C GLY A 116 -11.61 -3.81 4.89
N ILE A 117 -11.20 -3.06 5.92
CA ILE A 117 -12.08 -2.15 6.68
C ILE A 117 -12.68 -1.04 5.80
N PHE A 118 -12.06 -0.70 4.66
CA PHE A 118 -12.59 0.28 3.69
C PHE A 118 -13.74 -0.27 2.83
N GLY A 119 -14.02 -1.57 2.88
CA GLY A 119 -15.27 -2.16 2.41
C GLY A 119 -15.46 -2.22 0.89
N TYR A 120 -14.40 -2.03 0.09
CA TYR A 120 -14.50 -2.13 -1.36
C TYR A 120 -14.86 -3.57 -1.79
N PRO A 121 -15.91 -3.80 -2.61
CA PRO A 121 -16.31 -5.14 -3.03
C PRO A 121 -15.17 -5.87 -3.75
N GLU A 122 -14.83 -7.08 -3.28
CA GLU A 122 -13.67 -7.86 -3.77
C GLU A 122 -13.75 -8.15 -5.27
N ASP A 123 -14.95 -8.47 -5.77
CA ASP A 123 -15.22 -8.76 -7.17
C ASP A 123 -15.05 -7.55 -8.09
N GLN A 124 -15.23 -6.34 -7.54
CA GLN A 124 -15.02 -5.08 -8.26
C GLN A 124 -13.57 -4.62 -8.16
N ALA A 125 -12.95 -4.75 -6.98
CA ALA A 125 -11.55 -4.37 -6.75
C ALA A 125 -10.55 -5.21 -7.58
N ALA A 126 -10.92 -6.44 -7.96
CA ALA A 126 -10.08 -7.35 -8.73
C ALA A 126 -10.19 -7.20 -10.27
N LYS A 127 -11.05 -6.30 -10.77
CA LYS A 127 -11.23 -6.05 -12.21
C LYS A 127 -10.24 -5.03 -12.75
#